data_AF-A0A158PA48-F1
#
_entry.id   AF-A0A158PA48-F1
#
_cell.length_a   1.000
_cell.length_b   1.000
_cell.length_c   1.000
_cell.angle_alpha   90.00
_cell.angle_beta   90.00
_cell.angle_gamma   90.00
#
_symmetry.space_group_name_H-M   'P 1'
#
loop_
_entity.id
_entity.type
_entity.pdbx_description
1 polymer ?
#
loop_
_entity_poly.entity_id
_entity_poly.type
_entity_poly.pdbx_seq_one_letter_code
_entity_poly.pdbx_strand_id
1 'polypeptide(L)'
;MADVVESHDEHRKFMRRAFQLAQEALDNNEVPVGCVFTYNGVEVGYGRNEVNCTKNPTAHAEMVALGRMQSEIPNIRKILHHLILYVTLEPCVMCASGLYELGISKIVYGAANERFGGIKSVGNSLKYNLGESNIEIVDSVDADQSIALLKSFYAKQNPFVAEEKRKVKKRRMNEEYMSLSRVFRFVVPMAPMKTGSYLLSRDDGRNRDSMYYVVSVGVVAIGVTFAAIPAYRIFCERTSFGGLTQVAKDFDKIANMKKVEERLIRVQFNSDVPSSMRWEFKPQQYEMYVHPGETALAFYTARNPTDRPIIGISSYNLTPFQAAYYFNKIQCFCFEEQILNPGEQVDLPVFFYIDPDYANDPVLENLDNILLSYTFFEAKSGLQLPSPFDPNSSQDVQRKMSSNLLDARADK
;
A
#
# COMPACT_ATOMS: atom_id res chain seq x y z
N MET A 1 -1.70 -35.92 28.37
CA MET A 1 -0.34 -35.31 28.34
C MET A 1 0.54 -35.92 27.25
N ALA A 2 0.22 -37.10 26.71
CA ALA A 2 0.88 -37.67 25.52
C ALA A 2 0.36 -37.05 24.18
N ASP A 3 -0.95 -36.85 24.05
CA ASP A 3 -1.58 -36.38 22.79
C ASP A 3 -1.22 -34.94 22.35
N VAL A 4 -0.78 -34.09 23.29
CA VAL A 4 -0.39 -32.69 22.99
C VAL A 4 1.07 -32.59 22.55
N VAL A 5 1.90 -33.56 22.92
CA VAL A 5 3.34 -33.57 22.61
C VAL A 5 3.58 -34.15 21.21
N GLU A 6 2.74 -35.09 20.74
CA GLU A 6 2.81 -35.65 19.39
C GLU A 6 2.50 -34.62 18.28
N SER A 7 1.54 -33.71 18.47
CA SER A 7 1.16 -32.75 17.41
C SER A 7 2.23 -31.68 17.11
N HIS A 8 3.04 -31.33 18.10
CA HIS A 8 4.03 -30.25 17.96
C HIS A 8 5.29 -30.69 17.23
N ASP A 9 5.68 -31.96 17.34
CA ASP A 9 6.85 -32.51 16.62
C ASP A 9 6.53 -32.78 15.14
N GLU A 10 5.30 -33.21 14.84
CA GLU A 10 4.84 -33.39 13.46
C GLU A 10 4.80 -32.09 12.66
N HIS A 11 4.27 -31.00 13.25
CA HIS A 11 4.27 -29.70 12.58
C HIS A 11 5.69 -29.20 12.28
N ARG A 12 6.63 -29.38 13.22
CA ARG A 12 8.04 -29.01 12.99
C ARG A 12 8.69 -29.86 11.89
N LYS A 13 8.38 -31.15 11.80
CA LYS A 13 8.89 -32.03 10.73
C LYS A 13 8.52 -31.50 9.34
N PHE A 14 7.25 -31.15 9.12
CA PHE A 14 6.80 -30.64 7.82
C PHE A 14 7.21 -29.19 7.57
N MET A 15 7.29 -28.36 8.60
CA MET A 15 7.87 -27.01 8.46
C MET A 15 9.35 -27.05 8.07
N ARG A 16 10.16 -27.95 8.66
CA ARG A 16 11.55 -28.16 8.22
C ARG A 16 11.64 -28.54 6.75
N ARG A 17 10.73 -29.38 6.27
CA ARG A 17 10.65 -29.73 4.84
C ARG A 17 10.29 -28.52 3.98
N ALA A 18 9.33 -27.70 4.41
CA ALA A 18 8.99 -26.44 3.74
C ALA A 18 10.18 -25.48 3.69
N PHE A 19 11.01 -25.42 4.74
CA PHE A 19 12.24 -24.62 4.75
C PHE A 19 13.32 -25.14 3.80
N GLN A 20 13.45 -26.46 3.61
CA GLN A 20 14.35 -27.01 2.59
C GLN A 20 13.94 -26.52 1.19
N LEU A 21 12.64 -26.55 0.88
CA LEU A 21 12.10 -26.07 -0.39
C LEU A 21 12.26 -24.54 -0.56
N ALA A 22 12.13 -23.78 0.53
CA ALA A 22 12.41 -22.35 0.54
C ALA A 22 13.90 -22.06 0.27
N GLN A 23 14.80 -22.87 0.80
CA GLN A 23 16.23 -22.78 0.50
C GLN A 23 16.51 -23.12 -0.98
N GLU A 24 15.86 -24.15 -1.53
CA GLU A 24 15.96 -24.44 -2.97
C GLU A 24 15.46 -23.27 -3.83
N ALA A 25 14.42 -22.54 -3.42
CA ALA A 25 14.00 -21.31 -4.09
C ALA A 25 15.08 -20.22 -4.01
N LEU A 26 15.65 -20.00 -2.83
CA LEU A 26 16.73 -19.03 -2.63
C LEU A 26 17.95 -19.29 -3.51
N ASP A 27 18.35 -20.57 -3.63
CA ASP A 27 19.49 -21.00 -4.43
C ASP A 27 19.24 -20.80 -5.93
N ASN A 28 17.97 -20.81 -6.35
CA ASN A 28 17.54 -20.53 -7.71
C ASN A 28 17.18 -19.06 -7.97
N ASN A 29 17.57 -18.14 -7.08
CA ASN A 29 17.27 -16.70 -7.16
C ASN A 29 15.76 -16.40 -7.21
N GLU A 30 14.97 -17.18 -6.47
CA GLU A 30 13.54 -16.95 -6.25
C GLU A 30 13.32 -16.45 -4.81
N VAL A 31 12.17 -15.80 -4.58
CA VAL A 31 11.73 -15.45 -3.22
C VAL A 31 11.67 -16.75 -2.39
N PRO A 32 12.31 -16.82 -1.21
CA PRO A 32 12.51 -18.06 -0.48
C PRO A 32 11.24 -18.50 0.26
N VAL A 33 10.24 -18.94 -0.51
CA VAL A 33 8.99 -19.50 -0.01
C VAL A 33 8.87 -20.93 -0.49
N GLY A 34 8.75 -21.83 0.47
CA GLY A 34 8.46 -23.25 0.26
C GLY A 34 7.20 -23.66 1.03
N CYS A 35 6.51 -24.67 0.51
CA CYS A 35 5.32 -25.25 1.12
C CYS A 35 5.21 -26.76 0.90
N VAL A 36 4.46 -27.42 1.78
CA VAL A 36 4.14 -28.84 1.76
C VAL A 36 2.67 -29.05 2.11
N PHE A 37 1.98 -29.87 1.35
CA PHE A 37 0.64 -30.38 1.65
C PHE A 37 0.75 -31.79 2.22
N THR A 38 -0.01 -32.03 3.27
CA THR A 38 -0.09 -33.36 3.89
C THR A 38 -1.52 -33.87 3.97
N TYR A 39 -1.67 -35.18 3.94
CA TYR A 39 -2.92 -35.90 4.16
C TYR A 39 -2.61 -37.09 5.07
N ASN A 40 -3.32 -37.22 6.19
CA ASN A 40 -3.11 -38.27 7.20
C ASN A 40 -1.63 -38.42 7.66
N GLY A 41 -0.94 -37.30 7.89
CA GLY A 41 0.46 -37.31 8.35
C GLY A 41 1.49 -37.70 7.28
N VAL A 42 1.10 -37.72 6.00
CA VAL A 42 2.00 -38.03 4.87
C VAL A 42 2.03 -36.85 3.90
N GLU A 43 3.22 -36.49 3.41
CA GLU A 43 3.41 -35.50 2.34
C GLU A 43 2.77 -36.03 1.04
N VAL A 44 1.81 -35.27 0.51
CA VAL A 44 1.11 -35.58 -0.74
C VAL A 44 1.47 -34.61 -1.87
N GLY A 45 2.05 -33.46 -1.53
CA GLY A 45 2.55 -32.53 -2.53
C GLY A 45 3.39 -31.44 -1.91
N TYR A 46 4.20 -30.81 -2.76
CA TYR A 46 5.12 -29.78 -2.33
C TYR A 46 5.35 -28.77 -3.45
N GLY A 47 5.78 -27.58 -3.05
CA GLY A 47 6.04 -26.50 -3.99
C GLY A 47 6.97 -25.46 -3.40
N ARG A 48 7.63 -24.74 -4.29
CA ARG A 48 8.46 -23.58 -3.95
C ARG A 48 8.14 -22.46 -4.93
N ASN A 49 8.53 -21.23 -4.60
CA ASN A 49 8.33 -20.11 -5.51
C ASN A 49 9.11 -20.34 -6.82
N GLU A 50 8.41 -20.22 -7.94
CA GLU A 50 8.92 -20.49 -9.29
C GLU A 50 8.56 -19.35 -10.28
N VAL A 51 8.19 -18.17 -9.76
CA VAL A 51 7.70 -17.02 -10.55
C VAL A 51 8.66 -16.60 -11.66
N ASN A 52 9.94 -16.44 -11.35
CA ASN A 52 10.97 -16.03 -12.29
C ASN A 52 11.25 -17.13 -13.31
N CYS A 53 11.42 -18.38 -12.86
CA CYS A 53 11.81 -19.48 -13.76
C CYS A 53 10.68 -19.88 -14.71
N THR A 54 9.41 -19.87 -14.26
CA THR A 54 8.27 -20.17 -15.13
C THR A 54 7.76 -18.94 -15.88
N LYS A 55 8.26 -17.73 -15.55
CA LYS A 55 7.73 -16.45 -16.06
C LYS A 55 6.23 -16.30 -15.85
N ASN A 56 5.75 -16.84 -14.74
CA ASN A 56 4.33 -16.85 -14.39
C ASN A 56 4.17 -16.16 -13.02
N PRO A 57 3.53 -14.98 -12.96
CA PRO A 57 3.35 -14.27 -11.70
C PRO A 57 2.49 -15.03 -10.68
N THR A 58 1.77 -16.08 -11.08
CA THR A 58 0.95 -16.89 -10.16
C THR A 58 1.68 -18.13 -9.62
N ALA A 59 2.92 -18.39 -10.04
CA ALA A 59 3.70 -19.58 -9.64
C ALA A 59 4.33 -19.46 -8.24
N HIS A 60 3.48 -19.13 -7.25
CA HIS A 60 3.83 -19.17 -5.83
C HIS A 60 3.88 -20.62 -5.34
N ALA A 61 4.59 -20.86 -4.23
CA ALA A 61 4.81 -22.19 -3.69
C ALA A 61 3.51 -23.01 -3.56
N GLU A 62 2.45 -22.40 -3.02
CA GLU A 62 1.15 -23.03 -2.78
C GLU A 62 0.47 -23.42 -4.09
N MET A 63 0.49 -22.51 -5.08
CA MET A 63 -0.13 -22.73 -6.39
C MET A 63 0.63 -23.77 -7.20
N VAL A 64 1.96 -23.77 -7.13
CA VAL A 64 2.82 -24.78 -7.77
C VAL A 64 2.53 -26.16 -7.18
N ALA A 65 2.45 -26.27 -5.86
CA ALA A 65 2.13 -27.52 -5.19
C ALA A 65 0.73 -28.04 -5.57
N LEU A 66 -0.29 -27.17 -5.51
CA LEU A 66 -1.66 -27.51 -5.92
C LEU A 66 -1.74 -27.98 -7.38
N GLY A 67 -1.05 -27.28 -8.28
CA GLY A 67 -1.00 -27.63 -9.70
C GLY A 67 -0.35 -29.00 -9.94
N ARG A 68 0.76 -29.30 -9.26
CA ARG A 68 1.43 -30.61 -9.35
C ARG A 68 0.56 -31.72 -8.80
N MET A 69 0.00 -31.54 -7.61
CA MET A 69 -0.90 -32.53 -7.02
C MET A 69 -2.12 -32.79 -7.90
N GLN A 70 -2.67 -31.77 -8.56
CA GLN A 70 -3.78 -31.94 -9.50
C GLN A 70 -3.39 -32.83 -10.70
N SER A 71 -2.15 -32.75 -11.19
CA SER A 71 -1.66 -33.60 -12.27
C SER A 71 -1.26 -35.02 -11.84
N GLU A 72 -0.78 -35.18 -10.61
CA GLU A 72 -0.18 -36.44 -10.13
C GLU A 72 -1.16 -37.32 -9.34
N ILE A 73 -2.16 -36.72 -8.68
CA ILE A 73 -3.10 -37.43 -7.80
C ILE A 73 -4.48 -37.57 -8.47
N PRO A 74 -4.87 -38.79 -8.90
CA PRO A 74 -6.21 -39.03 -9.42
C PRO A 74 -7.25 -38.77 -8.34
N ASN A 75 -8.33 -38.04 -8.69
CA ASN A 75 -9.43 -37.72 -7.77
C ASN A 75 -9.03 -36.89 -6.52
N ILE A 76 -7.99 -36.04 -6.61
CA ILE A 76 -7.56 -35.14 -5.52
C ILE A 76 -8.70 -34.38 -4.84
N ARG A 77 -9.77 -34.04 -5.57
CA ARG A 77 -10.95 -33.35 -5.05
C ARG A 77 -11.56 -34.01 -3.81
N LYS A 78 -11.41 -35.33 -3.65
CA LYS A 78 -11.94 -36.07 -2.49
C LYS A 78 -11.15 -35.83 -1.20
N ILE A 79 -9.88 -35.44 -1.30
CA ILE A 79 -8.99 -35.27 -0.15
C ILE A 79 -8.74 -33.79 0.20
N LEU A 80 -9.15 -32.83 -0.65
CA LEU A 80 -8.90 -31.39 -0.46
C LEU A 80 -9.30 -30.90 0.93
N HIS A 81 -10.51 -31.25 1.38
CA HIS A 81 -11.05 -30.84 2.68
C HIS A 81 -10.32 -31.42 3.91
N HIS A 82 -9.39 -32.34 3.69
CA HIS A 82 -8.59 -32.98 4.73
C HIS A 82 -7.10 -32.59 4.64
N LEU A 83 -6.74 -31.74 3.68
CA LEU A 83 -5.35 -31.32 3.52
C LEU A 83 -4.93 -30.35 4.61
N ILE A 84 -3.69 -30.50 5.06
CA ILE A 84 -2.98 -29.55 5.92
C ILE A 84 -1.84 -28.94 5.12
N LEU A 85 -1.81 -27.62 5.03
CA LEU A 85 -0.74 -26.85 4.40
C LEU A 85 0.29 -26.42 5.45
N TYR A 86 1.57 -26.64 5.15
CA TYR A 86 2.71 -26.07 5.85
C TYR A 86 3.45 -25.13 4.92
N VAL A 87 3.61 -23.86 5.29
CA VAL A 87 4.24 -22.86 4.43
C VAL A 87 5.14 -21.91 5.23
N THR A 88 6.30 -21.62 4.67
CA THR A 88 7.32 -20.80 5.36
C THR A 88 6.91 -19.34 5.60
N LEU A 89 6.04 -18.77 4.76
CA LEU A 89 5.54 -17.41 4.87
C LEU A 89 4.01 -17.41 4.76
N GLU A 90 3.32 -16.51 5.46
CA GLU A 90 1.87 -16.38 5.35
C GLU A 90 1.43 -16.23 3.87
N PRO A 91 0.48 -17.07 3.40
CA PRO A 91 -0.02 -17.03 2.04
C PRO A 91 -0.54 -15.65 1.65
N CYS A 92 -0.23 -15.20 0.43
CA CYS A 92 -0.74 -13.91 -0.05
C CYS A 92 -2.24 -13.99 -0.35
N VAL A 93 -2.90 -12.85 -0.60
CA VAL A 93 -4.34 -12.78 -0.95
C VAL A 93 -4.75 -13.77 -2.05
N MET A 94 -3.94 -13.93 -3.10
CA MET A 94 -4.20 -14.88 -4.18
C MET A 94 -4.20 -16.33 -3.67
N CYS A 95 -3.14 -16.74 -2.99
CA CYS A 95 -3.00 -18.10 -2.47
C CYS A 95 -4.07 -18.37 -1.40
N ALA A 96 -4.29 -17.44 -0.47
CA ALA A 96 -5.32 -17.52 0.56
C ALA A 96 -6.71 -17.71 -0.03
N SER A 97 -7.10 -16.91 -1.03
CA SER A 97 -8.41 -17.04 -1.70
C SER A 97 -8.58 -18.44 -2.30
N GLY A 98 -7.55 -18.95 -3.00
CA GLY A 98 -7.58 -20.31 -3.56
C GLY A 98 -7.70 -21.39 -2.48
N LEU A 99 -6.98 -21.26 -1.36
CA LEU A 99 -7.03 -22.21 -0.25
C LEU A 99 -8.40 -22.21 0.45
N TYR A 100 -9.03 -21.04 0.60
CA TYR A 100 -10.38 -20.93 1.13
C TYR A 100 -11.41 -21.55 0.19
N GLU A 101 -11.32 -21.32 -1.12
CA GLU A 101 -12.22 -21.94 -2.11
C GLU A 101 -12.07 -23.48 -2.15
N LEU A 102 -10.85 -23.99 -1.98
CA LEU A 102 -10.60 -25.44 -1.89
C LEU A 102 -11.09 -26.03 -0.56
N GLY A 103 -11.30 -25.20 0.46
CA GLY A 103 -11.83 -25.60 1.77
C GLY A 103 -10.93 -26.59 2.50
N ILE A 104 -9.61 -26.40 2.48
CA ILE A 104 -8.64 -27.27 3.16
C ILE A 104 -8.86 -27.31 4.68
N SER A 105 -8.30 -28.29 5.40
CA SER A 105 -8.59 -28.42 6.84
C SER A 105 -7.81 -27.43 7.70
N LYS A 106 -6.53 -27.22 7.40
CA LYS A 106 -5.62 -26.47 8.28
C LYS A 106 -4.50 -25.79 7.50
N ILE A 107 -4.13 -24.58 7.92
CA ILE A 107 -2.98 -23.83 7.42
C ILE A 107 -2.03 -23.56 8.57
N VAL A 108 -0.79 -24.02 8.42
CA VAL A 108 0.32 -23.78 9.34
C VAL A 108 1.34 -22.93 8.61
N TYR A 109 1.68 -21.76 9.15
CA TYR A 109 2.68 -20.90 8.54
C TYR A 109 3.74 -20.38 9.51
N GLY A 110 4.90 -20.02 8.96
CA GLY A 110 6.03 -19.45 9.70
C GLY A 110 5.83 -17.96 10.00
N ALA A 111 6.51 -17.09 9.27
CA ALA A 111 6.38 -15.65 9.49
C ALA A 111 5.08 -15.08 8.89
N ALA A 112 4.56 -14.03 9.51
CA ALA A 112 3.47 -13.23 8.96
C ALA A 112 3.94 -12.46 7.71
N ASN A 113 3.00 -12.18 6.81
CA ASN A 113 3.22 -11.39 5.60
C ASN A 113 2.48 -10.06 5.72
N GLU A 114 3.10 -9.09 6.37
CA GLU A 114 2.48 -7.81 6.73
C GLU A 114 1.91 -7.06 5.51
N ARG A 115 2.55 -7.20 4.34
CA ARG A 115 2.20 -6.43 3.15
C ARG A 115 1.14 -7.10 2.26
N PHE A 116 1.14 -8.43 2.17
CA PHE A 116 0.30 -9.16 1.21
C PHE A 116 -0.46 -10.34 1.83
N GLY A 117 -0.31 -10.61 3.11
CA GLY A 117 -0.87 -11.78 3.80
C GLY A 117 -2.39 -11.83 3.73
N GLY A 118 -2.92 -12.90 3.16
CA GLY A 118 -4.34 -13.09 2.92
C GLY A 118 -5.08 -13.85 4.03
N ILE A 119 -4.40 -14.22 5.11
CA ILE A 119 -4.97 -15.07 6.17
C ILE A 119 -5.31 -14.22 7.40
N LYS A 120 -4.34 -13.50 7.96
CA LYS A 120 -4.48 -12.61 9.13
C LYS A 120 -4.04 -11.18 8.86
N SER A 121 -2.95 -10.97 8.11
CA SER A 121 -2.32 -9.66 8.02
C SER A 121 -3.16 -8.62 7.27
N VAL A 122 -3.47 -8.87 6.00
CA VAL A 122 -4.23 -7.94 5.13
C VAL A 122 -5.63 -8.46 4.86
N GLY A 123 -5.75 -9.74 4.53
CA GLY A 123 -7.01 -10.43 4.21
C GLY A 123 -7.46 -11.39 5.30
N ASN A 124 -8.69 -11.88 5.17
CA ASN A 124 -9.26 -13.01 5.92
C ASN A 124 -10.53 -13.51 5.19
N SER A 125 -11.12 -14.62 5.63
CA SER A 125 -12.30 -15.21 4.97
C SER A 125 -13.50 -14.27 4.88
N LEU A 126 -13.73 -13.43 5.92
CA LEU A 126 -14.82 -12.46 5.96
C LEU A 126 -14.62 -11.35 4.91
N LYS A 127 -13.39 -10.85 4.77
CA LYS A 127 -13.02 -9.87 3.74
C LYS A 127 -13.18 -10.41 2.32
N TYR A 128 -13.20 -11.74 2.14
CA TYR A 128 -13.43 -12.39 0.86
C TYR A 128 -14.89 -12.76 0.60
N ASN A 129 -15.83 -12.38 1.48
CA ASN A 129 -17.26 -12.73 1.41
C ASN A 129 -17.54 -14.24 1.45
N LEU A 130 -16.65 -15.03 2.07
CA LEU A 130 -16.78 -16.49 2.17
C LEU A 130 -17.40 -16.95 3.50
N GLY A 131 -17.76 -16.02 4.40
CA GLY A 131 -18.29 -16.32 5.73
C GLY A 131 -17.21 -16.76 6.73
N GLU A 132 -17.65 -17.34 7.85
CA GLU A 132 -16.74 -17.98 8.80
C GLU A 132 -16.13 -19.23 8.18
N SER A 133 -14.81 -19.26 8.14
CA SER A 133 -14.07 -20.37 7.58
C SER A 133 -13.86 -21.46 8.62
N ASN A 134 -14.05 -22.73 8.22
CA ASN A 134 -13.74 -23.90 9.04
C ASN A 134 -12.24 -24.28 9.00
N ILE A 135 -11.39 -23.46 8.36
CA ILE A 135 -9.96 -23.73 8.25
C ILE A 135 -9.28 -23.35 9.57
N GLU A 136 -8.61 -24.33 10.20
CA GLU A 136 -7.79 -24.07 11.39
C GLU A 136 -6.49 -23.37 10.98
N ILE A 137 -6.15 -22.26 11.64
CA ILE A 137 -4.95 -21.46 11.33
C ILE A 137 -3.98 -21.52 12.50
N VAL A 138 -2.78 -22.05 12.25
CA VAL A 138 -1.64 -22.03 13.17
C VAL A 138 -0.58 -21.09 12.61
N ASP A 139 -0.27 -20.05 13.37
CA ASP A 139 0.70 -19.04 12.95
C ASP A 139 2.04 -19.17 13.70
N SER A 140 3.04 -18.42 13.21
CA SER A 140 4.28 -18.16 13.92
C SER A 140 5.17 -19.39 14.19
N VAL A 141 5.04 -20.47 13.38
CA VAL A 141 5.84 -21.69 13.56
C VAL A 141 7.25 -21.50 12.99
N ASP A 142 8.26 -21.45 13.86
CA ASP A 142 9.66 -21.18 13.48
C ASP A 142 9.82 -19.87 12.67
N ALA A 143 9.04 -18.84 13.04
CA ALA A 143 8.98 -17.55 12.33
C ALA A 143 10.35 -16.86 12.16
N ASP A 144 11.25 -16.98 13.14
CA ASP A 144 12.61 -16.44 13.08
C ASP A 144 13.39 -16.98 11.87
N GLN A 145 13.21 -18.27 11.55
CA GLN A 145 13.87 -18.90 10.41
C GLN A 145 13.32 -18.38 9.07
N SER A 146 12.01 -18.16 8.98
CA SER A 146 11.37 -17.55 7.81
C SER A 146 11.86 -16.13 7.57
N ILE A 147 11.93 -15.32 8.64
CA ILE A 147 12.43 -13.95 8.57
C ILE A 147 13.92 -13.94 8.17
N ALA A 148 14.73 -14.84 8.72
CA ALA A 148 16.15 -14.95 8.37
C ALA A 148 16.36 -15.27 6.88
N LEU A 149 15.58 -16.21 6.32
CA LEU A 149 15.63 -16.54 4.89
C LEU A 149 15.22 -15.34 4.02
N LEU A 150 14.11 -14.67 4.34
CA LEU A 150 13.69 -13.47 3.63
C LEU A 150 14.74 -12.35 3.68
N LYS A 151 15.33 -12.10 4.85
CA LYS A 151 16.43 -11.14 4.99
C LYS A 151 17.62 -11.51 4.12
N SER A 152 17.99 -12.80 4.06
CA SER A 152 19.09 -13.27 3.22
C SER A 152 18.82 -13.11 1.72
N PHE A 153 17.56 -13.22 1.29
CA PHE A 153 17.15 -12.95 -0.09
C PHE A 153 17.26 -11.47 -0.44
N TYR A 154 16.73 -10.57 0.40
CA TYR A 154 16.80 -9.13 0.15
C TYR A 154 18.21 -8.55 0.31
N ALA A 155 19.08 -9.19 1.09
CA ALA A 155 20.49 -8.82 1.20
C ALA A 155 21.28 -9.12 -0.09
N LYS A 156 20.85 -10.07 -0.92
CA LYS A 156 21.45 -10.30 -2.24
C LYS A 156 21.04 -9.17 -3.17
N GLN A 157 21.98 -8.28 -3.52
CA GLN A 157 21.76 -7.25 -4.52
C GLN A 157 21.37 -7.88 -5.85
N ASN A 158 20.37 -7.30 -6.53
CA ASN A 158 19.92 -7.77 -7.83
C ASN A 158 21.04 -7.60 -8.88
N PRO A 159 21.62 -8.68 -9.42
CA PRO A 159 22.75 -8.60 -10.35
C PRO A 159 22.36 -8.01 -11.72
N PHE A 160 21.06 -7.90 -12.02
CA PHE A 160 20.54 -7.27 -13.24
C PHE A 160 20.30 -5.77 -13.09
N VAL A 161 20.37 -5.24 -11.86
CA VAL A 161 20.44 -3.80 -11.66
C VAL A 161 21.84 -3.38 -12.03
N ALA A 162 21.97 -2.64 -13.14
CA ALA A 162 23.23 -2.03 -13.52
C ALA A 162 23.77 -1.24 -12.31
N GLU A 163 25.06 -1.41 -11.99
CA GLU A 163 25.74 -0.53 -11.03
C GLU A 163 25.36 0.91 -11.34
N GLU A 164 24.91 1.64 -10.33
CA GLU A 164 24.34 2.97 -10.49
C GLU A 164 25.40 3.91 -11.09
N LYS A 165 25.41 4.06 -12.41
CA LYS A 165 26.21 5.06 -13.11
C LYS A 165 25.57 6.43 -12.92
N ARG A 166 25.52 6.94 -11.68
CA ARG A 166 25.17 8.34 -11.46
C ARG A 166 26.26 9.21 -12.09
N LYS A 167 25.94 9.79 -13.25
CA LYS A 167 26.61 11.00 -13.71
C LYS A 167 26.27 12.10 -12.72
N VAL A 168 27.21 12.43 -11.84
CA VAL A 168 27.22 13.70 -11.09
C VAL A 168 26.99 14.82 -12.11
N LYS A 169 25.83 15.48 -12.02
CA LYS A 169 25.45 16.54 -12.95
C LYS A 169 26.41 17.71 -12.73
N LYS A 170 27.37 17.89 -13.64
CA LYS A 170 28.29 19.03 -13.66
C LYS A 170 27.42 20.31 -13.70
N ARG A 171 27.54 21.17 -12.68
CA ARG A 171 26.94 22.51 -12.64
C ARG A 171 27.29 23.22 -13.97
N ARG A 172 26.29 23.59 -14.76
CA ARG A 172 26.45 24.60 -15.81
C ARG A 172 26.01 25.94 -15.23
N MET A 173 26.97 26.86 -15.14
CA MET A 173 26.74 28.29 -14.92
C MET A 173 25.89 28.86 -16.06
N ASN A 174 25.13 29.90 -15.71
CA ASN A 174 24.30 30.70 -16.60
C ASN A 174 25.10 31.45 -17.67
N GLU A 175 24.54 31.45 -18.88
CA GLU A 175 24.52 32.47 -19.95
C GLU A 175 23.77 31.76 -21.11
N GLU A 176 22.78 32.29 -21.82
CA GLU A 176 22.36 33.66 -22.06
C GLU A 176 20.93 33.61 -22.66
N TYR A 177 20.27 34.75 -22.63
CA TYR A 177 18.93 35.05 -23.12
C TYR A 177 18.78 34.81 -24.64
N MET A 178 17.74 34.09 -25.11
CA MET A 178 17.02 34.44 -26.35
C MET A 178 15.76 33.59 -26.64
N SER A 179 14.67 34.30 -26.94
CA SER A 179 13.59 33.91 -27.86
C SER A 179 12.58 32.82 -27.42
N LEU A 180 11.69 33.18 -26.49
CA LEU A 180 10.38 32.53 -26.32
C LEU A 180 9.37 33.07 -27.34
N SER A 181 9.30 32.44 -28.51
CA SER A 181 8.17 32.58 -29.41
C SER A 181 7.91 31.24 -30.11
N ARG A 182 7.18 30.35 -29.43
CA ARG A 182 6.41 29.25 -30.03
C ARG A 182 5.49 28.63 -28.99
N VAL A 183 4.46 29.40 -28.64
CA VAL A 183 3.21 28.83 -28.13
C VAL A 183 2.64 28.00 -29.27
N PHE A 184 2.62 26.67 -29.11
CA PHE A 184 1.86 25.78 -29.98
C PHE A 184 0.38 26.13 -29.81
N ARG A 185 -0.10 26.98 -30.72
CA ARG A 185 -1.50 27.32 -30.90
C ARG A 185 -2.16 26.10 -31.54
N PHE A 186 -2.83 25.28 -30.75
CA PHE A 186 -3.81 24.33 -31.28
C PHE A 186 -4.99 25.16 -31.80
N VAL A 187 -4.88 25.61 -33.06
CA VAL A 187 -5.97 26.21 -33.81
C VAL A 187 -6.83 25.06 -34.30
N VAL A 188 -8.02 24.91 -33.72
CA VAL A 188 -9.10 24.12 -34.34
C VAL A 188 -9.44 24.81 -35.66
N PRO A 189 -9.37 24.14 -36.83
CA PRO A 189 -9.79 24.75 -38.07
C PRO A 189 -11.32 24.87 -38.08
N MET A 190 -11.85 26.06 -37.82
CA MET A 190 -13.22 26.42 -38.19
C MET A 190 -13.27 26.60 -39.72
N ALA A 191 -13.94 25.69 -40.41
CA ALA A 191 -14.34 25.90 -41.79
C ALA A 191 -15.43 27.00 -41.86
N PRO A 192 -15.41 27.89 -42.87
CA PRO A 192 -16.39 28.96 -42.99
C PRO A 192 -17.77 28.43 -43.41
N MET A 193 -18.80 28.78 -42.62
CA MET A 193 -20.21 28.69 -43.04
C MET A 193 -20.43 29.67 -44.21
N LYS A 194 -20.75 29.13 -45.40
CA LYS A 194 -21.29 29.92 -46.51
C LYS A 194 -22.78 30.09 -46.33
N THR A 195 -23.22 31.35 -46.28
CA THR A 195 -24.60 31.77 -46.46
C THR A 195 -25.03 31.48 -47.89
N GLY A 196 -26.04 30.63 -48.05
CA GLY A 196 -26.67 30.33 -49.33
C GLY A 196 -28.08 29.84 -49.10
N SER A 197 -29.04 30.72 -49.36
CA SER A 197 -30.48 30.49 -49.24
C SER A 197 -31.02 29.69 -50.43
N TYR A 198 -31.37 28.41 -50.27
CA TYR A 198 -32.28 27.72 -51.19
C TYR A 198 -33.09 26.61 -50.46
N LEU A 199 -34.40 26.85 -50.40
CA LEU A 199 -35.54 25.95 -50.57
C LEU A 199 -35.42 24.45 -50.20
N LEU A 200 -36.33 24.04 -49.30
CA LEU A 200 -37.05 22.76 -49.23
C LEU A 200 -36.52 21.59 -50.09
N SER A 201 -35.93 20.59 -49.44
CA SER A 201 -36.26 19.17 -49.69
C SER A 201 -35.73 18.26 -48.58
N ARG A 202 -36.57 17.30 -48.24
CA ARG A 202 -36.46 16.28 -47.19
C ARG A 202 -35.64 15.12 -47.77
N ASP A 203 -34.50 14.78 -47.17
CA ASP A 203 -33.60 13.74 -47.72
C ASP A 203 -33.06 12.81 -46.60
N ASP A 204 -33.48 11.55 -46.64
CA ASP A 204 -33.34 10.52 -45.59
C ASP A 204 -31.90 9.98 -45.40
N GLY A 205 -30.92 10.46 -46.19
CA GLY A 205 -29.52 9.98 -46.15
C GLY A 205 -28.61 10.72 -45.16
N ARG A 206 -28.98 11.91 -44.68
CA ARG A 206 -28.11 12.81 -43.89
C ARG A 206 -28.00 12.46 -42.41
N ASN A 207 -28.94 11.64 -41.91
CA ASN A 207 -29.01 11.25 -40.50
C ASN A 207 -27.92 10.24 -40.12
N ARG A 208 -27.53 9.37 -41.04
CA ARG A 208 -26.54 8.31 -40.76
C ARG A 208 -25.12 8.87 -40.62
N ASP A 209 -24.74 9.80 -41.48
CA ASP A 209 -23.43 10.46 -41.41
C ASP A 209 -23.34 11.33 -40.15
N SER A 210 -24.41 12.09 -39.85
CA SER A 210 -24.51 12.88 -38.62
C SER A 210 -24.42 11.99 -37.37
N MET A 211 -25.04 10.80 -37.40
CA MET A 211 -24.95 9.82 -36.32
C MET A 211 -23.51 9.32 -36.11
N TYR A 212 -22.77 9.00 -37.18
CA TYR A 212 -21.37 8.58 -37.05
C TYR A 212 -20.45 9.67 -36.49
N TYR A 213 -20.67 10.94 -36.87
CA TYR A 213 -19.94 12.05 -36.27
C TYR A 213 -20.23 12.20 -34.78
N VAL A 214 -21.50 12.12 -34.35
CA VAL A 214 -21.86 12.20 -32.92
C VAL A 214 -21.26 11.05 -32.12
N VAL A 215 -21.31 9.82 -32.65
CA VAL A 215 -20.74 8.64 -32.00
C VAL A 215 -19.22 8.76 -31.87
N SER A 216 -18.52 9.20 -32.93
CA SER A 216 -17.05 9.36 -32.88
C SER A 216 -16.60 10.40 -31.85
N VAL A 217 -17.29 11.52 -31.73
CA VAL A 217 -17.04 12.54 -30.69
C VAL A 217 -17.27 11.97 -29.29
N GLY A 218 -18.33 11.17 -29.11
CA GLY A 218 -18.62 10.48 -27.85
C GLY A 218 -17.49 9.52 -27.44
N VAL A 219 -17.00 8.69 -28.37
CA VAL A 219 -15.91 7.74 -28.11
C VAL A 219 -14.61 8.47 -27.75
N VAL A 220 -14.27 9.56 -28.44
CA VAL A 220 -13.08 10.36 -28.13
C VAL A 220 -13.19 11.01 -26.76
N ALA A 221 -14.35 11.59 -26.41
CA ALA A 221 -14.56 12.21 -25.10
C ALA A 221 -14.41 11.21 -23.95
N ILE A 222 -14.94 9.99 -24.12
CA ILE A 222 -14.76 8.89 -23.17
C ILE A 222 -13.27 8.52 -23.08
N GLY A 223 -12.59 8.33 -24.21
CA GLY A 223 -11.16 7.99 -24.24
C GLY A 223 -10.28 9.03 -23.51
N VAL A 224 -10.54 10.32 -23.71
CA VAL A 224 -9.81 11.40 -23.02
C VAL A 224 -10.06 11.37 -21.52
N THR A 225 -11.28 11.09 -21.08
CA THR A 225 -11.62 11.01 -19.66
C THR A 225 -10.88 9.87 -18.97
N PHE A 226 -10.80 8.69 -19.61
CA PHE A 226 -10.04 7.56 -19.09
C PHE A 226 -8.52 7.80 -19.11
N ALA A 227 -7.99 8.52 -20.12
CA ALA A 227 -6.58 8.85 -20.21
C ALA A 227 -6.13 9.97 -19.24
N ALA A 228 -7.04 10.85 -18.82
CA ALA A 228 -6.74 11.95 -17.91
C ALA A 228 -6.30 11.47 -16.51
N ILE A 229 -6.85 10.36 -16.01
CA ILE A 229 -6.51 9.85 -14.67
C ILE A 229 -5.04 9.36 -14.58
N PRO A 230 -4.55 8.48 -15.48
CA PRO A 230 -3.13 8.11 -15.52
C PRO A 230 -2.21 9.30 -15.79
N ALA A 231 -2.60 10.20 -16.70
CA ALA A 231 -1.82 11.40 -17.00
C ALA A 231 -1.66 12.30 -15.78
N TYR A 232 -2.73 12.48 -15.00
CA TYR A 232 -2.71 13.22 -13.74
C TYR A 232 -1.81 12.54 -12.70
N ARG A 233 -1.86 11.20 -12.58
CA ARG A 233 -0.96 10.46 -11.68
C ARG A 233 0.51 10.64 -12.03
N ILE A 234 0.87 10.51 -13.31
CA ILE A 234 2.23 10.73 -13.80
C ILE A 234 2.66 12.18 -13.54
N PHE A 235 1.76 13.14 -13.75
CA PHE A 235 2.01 14.54 -13.45
C PHE A 235 2.26 14.75 -11.95
N CYS A 236 1.41 14.24 -11.06
CA CYS A 236 1.56 14.35 -9.61
C CYS A 236 2.86 13.70 -9.11
N GLU A 237 3.23 12.54 -9.63
CA GLU A 237 4.49 11.86 -9.29
C GLU A 237 5.73 12.67 -9.74
N ARG A 238 5.66 13.32 -10.91
CA ARG A 238 6.78 14.09 -11.48
C ARG A 238 6.91 15.50 -10.91
N THR A 239 5.80 16.15 -10.60
CA THR A 239 5.78 17.57 -10.20
C THR A 239 5.65 17.76 -8.69
N SER A 240 5.38 16.69 -7.92
CA SER A 240 5.15 16.75 -6.47
C SER A 240 4.13 17.84 -6.06
N PHE A 241 3.19 18.15 -6.94
CA PHE A 241 2.19 19.19 -6.72
C PHE A 241 1.17 18.67 -5.70
N GLY A 242 1.26 19.14 -4.45
CA GLY A 242 0.36 18.74 -3.36
C GLY A 242 1.03 18.21 -2.09
N GLY A 243 2.37 18.17 -2.02
CA GLY A 243 3.10 17.91 -0.75
C GLY A 243 2.79 16.55 -0.14
N LEU A 244 2.40 15.61 -1.00
CA LEU A 244 2.39 14.20 -0.66
C LEU A 244 3.84 13.82 -0.42
N THR A 245 4.18 13.58 0.85
CA THR A 245 5.47 13.05 1.28
C THR A 245 5.79 11.82 0.44
N GLN A 246 6.97 11.77 -0.18
CA GLN A 246 7.42 10.55 -0.84
C GLN A 246 7.48 9.45 0.24
N VAL A 247 6.63 8.44 0.12
CA VAL A 247 6.70 7.26 0.99
C VAL A 247 8.08 6.66 0.77
N ALA A 248 8.88 6.66 1.83
CA ALA A 248 10.28 6.26 1.85
C ALA A 248 10.51 4.95 1.09
N LYS A 249 11.02 5.05 -0.14
CA LYS A 249 11.57 3.91 -0.90
C LYS A 249 13.00 3.57 -0.49
N ASP A 250 13.55 4.27 0.51
CA ASP A 250 14.99 4.45 0.69
C ASP A 250 15.45 4.17 2.15
N PHE A 251 15.16 2.99 2.70
CA PHE A 251 15.75 2.57 3.98
C PHE A 251 17.30 2.50 3.90
N ASP A 252 17.87 2.19 2.72
CA ASP A 252 19.33 2.17 2.48
C ASP A 252 19.96 3.57 2.45
N LYS A 253 19.18 4.62 2.15
CA LYS A 253 19.63 6.01 2.20
C LYS A 253 19.87 6.43 3.65
N ILE A 254 19.05 5.94 4.59
CA ILE A 254 19.17 6.23 6.03
C ILE A 254 20.51 5.79 6.61
N ALA A 255 21.02 4.63 6.21
CA ALA A 255 22.31 4.12 6.68
C ALA A 255 23.53 4.90 6.14
N ASN A 256 23.38 5.61 5.01
CA ASN A 256 24.48 6.28 4.31
C ASN A 256 24.35 7.82 4.31
N MET A 257 23.33 8.38 4.96
CA MET A 257 23.14 9.83 5.06
C MET A 257 24.25 10.45 5.92
N LYS A 258 24.86 11.52 5.41
CA LYS A 258 25.81 12.34 6.17
C LYS A 258 25.06 13.46 6.87
N LYS A 259 25.26 13.57 8.18
CA LYS A 259 24.75 14.67 9.00
C LYS A 259 25.35 16.00 8.54
N VAL A 260 24.50 17.00 8.34
CA VAL A 260 24.92 18.39 8.04
C VAL A 260 24.91 19.17 9.35
N GLU A 261 26.08 19.27 10.00
CA GLU A 261 26.21 19.90 11.33
C GLU A 261 26.02 21.43 11.30
N GLU A 262 26.25 22.06 10.15
CA GLU A 262 26.20 23.52 9.97
C GLU A 262 24.80 24.10 10.11
N ARG A 263 23.75 23.28 10.00
CA ARG A 263 22.36 23.74 9.98
C ARG A 263 21.52 23.06 11.05
N LEU A 264 20.85 23.86 11.88
CA LEU A 264 20.03 23.38 12.99
C LEU A 264 18.57 23.78 12.76
N ILE A 265 17.68 22.79 12.68
CA ILE A 265 16.25 23.02 12.42
C ILE A 265 15.47 22.81 13.72
N ARG A 266 14.66 23.80 14.09
CA ARG A 266 13.72 23.71 15.20
C ARG A 266 12.41 23.09 14.72
N VAL A 267 12.11 21.90 15.20
CA VAL A 267 10.84 21.20 14.98
C VAL A 267 9.95 21.44 16.19
N GLN A 268 8.83 22.12 15.98
CA GLN A 268 7.79 22.36 16.98
C GLN A 268 6.68 21.33 16.84
N PHE A 269 6.13 20.92 17.96
CA PHE A 269 5.08 19.90 18.03
C PHE A 269 3.81 20.51 18.60
N ASN A 270 2.71 20.33 17.87
CA ASN A 270 1.39 20.74 18.31
C ASN A 270 0.39 19.57 18.18
N SER A 271 -0.66 19.63 19.00
CA SER A 271 -1.71 18.63 19.08
C SER A 271 -3.06 19.30 19.24
N ASP A 272 -4.02 18.89 18.42
CA ASP A 272 -5.40 19.37 18.45
C ASP A 272 -6.38 18.19 18.56
N VAL A 273 -7.45 18.38 19.34
CA VAL A 273 -8.55 17.42 19.47
C VAL A 273 -9.86 18.20 19.36
N PRO A 274 -10.81 17.80 18.50
CA PRO A 274 -12.11 18.46 18.38
C PRO A 274 -12.94 18.23 19.64
N SER A 275 -13.78 19.21 20.01
CA SER A 275 -14.61 19.15 21.23
C SER A 275 -15.56 17.95 21.31
N SER A 276 -15.84 17.28 20.19
CA SER A 276 -16.64 16.05 20.15
C SER A 276 -15.92 14.86 20.80
N MET A 277 -14.58 14.86 20.77
CA MET A 277 -13.75 13.79 21.31
C MET A 277 -13.23 14.20 22.69
N ARG A 278 -13.49 13.37 23.70
CA ARG A 278 -13.08 13.64 25.10
C ARG A 278 -11.67 13.14 25.42
N TRP A 279 -10.85 12.85 24.42
CA TRP A 279 -9.45 12.46 24.63
C TRP A 279 -8.62 13.65 25.06
N GLU A 280 -7.67 13.38 25.95
CA GLU A 280 -6.56 14.29 26.22
C GLU A 280 -5.39 13.85 25.34
N PHE A 281 -4.96 14.71 24.43
CA PHE A 281 -3.82 14.44 23.55
C PHE A 281 -2.87 15.63 23.56
N LYS A 282 -1.60 15.37 23.89
CA LYS A 282 -0.57 16.41 24.00
C LYS A 282 0.82 15.89 23.61
N PRO A 283 1.70 16.72 23.04
CA PRO A 283 3.10 16.37 22.89
C PRO A 283 3.78 16.29 24.26
N GLN A 284 4.75 15.37 24.40
CA GLN A 284 5.62 15.32 25.57
C GLN A 284 6.73 16.39 25.51
N GLN A 285 7.25 16.65 24.30
CA GLN A 285 8.12 17.81 24.03
C GLN A 285 7.48 18.74 23.01
N TYR A 286 7.50 20.04 23.29
CA TYR A 286 6.93 21.07 22.40
C TYR A 286 7.90 21.53 21.30
N GLU A 287 9.20 21.35 21.51
CA GLU A 287 10.22 21.67 20.52
C GLU A 287 11.41 20.69 20.60
N MET A 288 12.05 20.48 19.46
CA MET A 288 13.27 19.69 19.34
C MET A 288 14.16 20.28 18.24
N TYR A 289 15.46 20.26 18.44
CA TYR A 289 16.44 20.72 17.46
C TYR A 289 17.07 19.51 16.77
N VAL A 290 17.03 19.48 15.44
CA VAL A 290 17.48 18.36 14.62
C VAL A 290 18.31 18.88 13.46
N HIS A 291 19.43 18.22 13.18
CA HIS A 291 20.22 18.51 11.98
C HIS A 291 19.67 17.76 10.76
N PRO A 292 19.71 18.34 9.55
CA PRO A 292 19.45 17.58 8.33
C PRO A 292 20.40 16.37 8.21
N GLY A 293 19.83 15.20 7.92
CA GLY A 293 20.52 13.90 7.90
C GLY A 293 20.55 13.17 9.24
N GLU A 294 20.04 13.78 10.32
CA GLU A 294 19.90 13.15 11.64
C GLU A 294 18.48 12.60 11.83
N THR A 295 18.39 11.40 12.41
CA THR A 295 17.12 10.79 12.80
C THR A 295 16.71 11.25 14.19
N ALA A 296 15.43 11.56 14.38
CA ALA A 296 14.89 12.01 15.66
C ALA A 296 13.61 11.25 16.02
N LEU A 297 13.41 11.06 17.33
CA LEU A 297 12.24 10.39 17.90
C LEU A 297 11.50 11.37 18.80
N ALA A 298 10.20 11.54 18.55
CA ALA A 298 9.32 12.33 19.38
C ALA A 298 8.18 11.49 19.98
N PHE A 299 7.57 11.94 21.07
CA PHE A 299 6.51 11.24 21.79
C PHE A 299 5.32 12.17 22.02
N TYR A 300 4.14 11.62 21.86
CA TYR A 300 2.88 12.23 22.25
C TYR A 300 2.18 11.34 23.26
N THR A 301 1.45 11.92 24.19
CA THR A 301 0.64 11.16 25.15
C THR A 301 -0.82 11.33 24.80
N ALA A 302 -1.51 10.20 24.68
CA ALA A 302 -2.94 10.13 24.52
C ALA A 302 -3.55 9.46 25.76
N ARG A 303 -4.63 10.05 26.29
CA ARG A 303 -5.36 9.51 27.44
C ARG A 303 -6.87 9.57 27.19
N ASN A 304 -7.55 8.49 27.54
CA ASN A 304 -9.01 8.43 27.55
C ASN A 304 -9.55 8.60 28.98
N PRO A 305 -10.02 9.78 29.38
CA PRO A 305 -10.59 10.00 30.72
C PRO A 305 -12.03 9.50 30.87
N THR A 306 -12.63 8.89 29.83
CA THR A 306 -14.04 8.48 29.85
C THR A 306 -14.23 7.02 30.26
N ASP A 307 -15.48 6.64 30.58
CA ASP A 307 -15.85 5.28 30.99
C ASP A 307 -16.14 4.32 29.82
N ARG A 308 -15.89 4.76 28.56
CA ARG A 308 -16.10 3.93 27.36
C ARG A 308 -14.86 3.90 26.48
N PRO A 309 -14.60 2.81 25.74
CA PRO A 309 -13.55 2.80 24.74
C PRO A 309 -13.89 3.79 23.63
N ILE A 310 -12.87 4.51 23.17
CA ILE A 310 -12.98 5.46 22.05
C ILE A 310 -11.96 5.04 21.00
N ILE A 311 -12.35 5.09 19.73
CA ILE A 311 -11.47 4.82 18.59
C ILE A 311 -11.11 6.16 17.96
N GLY A 312 -9.81 6.44 17.86
CA GLY A 312 -9.28 7.66 17.28
C GLY A 312 -8.44 7.37 16.03
N ILE A 313 -8.58 8.21 15.01
CA ILE A 313 -7.65 8.27 13.88
C ILE A 313 -6.99 9.64 13.90
N SER A 314 -5.68 9.70 13.66
CA SER A 314 -4.96 10.96 13.56
C SER A 314 -4.61 11.33 12.13
N SER A 315 -4.70 12.63 11.84
CA SER A 315 -4.09 13.26 10.67
C SER A 315 -3.00 14.21 11.13
N TYR A 316 -2.05 14.52 10.26
CA TYR A 316 -0.98 15.47 10.55
C TYR A 316 -0.85 16.51 9.43
N ASN A 317 -0.29 17.67 9.79
CA ASN A 317 0.13 18.69 8.85
C ASN A 317 1.57 19.11 9.14
N LEU A 318 2.25 19.63 8.12
CA LEU A 318 3.57 20.22 8.25
C LEU A 318 3.55 21.65 7.72
N THR A 319 3.99 22.59 8.55
CA THR A 319 4.08 24.00 8.19
C THR A 319 5.50 24.48 8.40
N PRO A 320 6.10 25.19 7.43
CA PRO A 320 5.58 25.51 6.10
C PRO A 320 5.68 24.31 5.15
N PHE A 321 4.80 24.29 4.15
CA PHE A 321 4.61 23.15 3.25
C PHE A 321 5.85 22.80 2.41
N GLN A 322 6.71 23.78 2.12
CA GLN A 322 7.95 23.56 1.37
C GLN A 322 8.90 22.61 2.11
N ALA A 323 8.86 22.59 3.45
CA ALA A 323 9.66 21.65 4.24
C ALA A 323 9.14 20.20 4.13
N ALA A 324 7.88 20.00 3.74
CA ALA A 324 7.25 18.68 3.67
C ALA A 324 7.90 17.78 2.61
N TYR A 325 8.56 18.35 1.60
CA TYR A 325 9.28 17.59 0.59
C TYR A 325 10.51 16.85 1.13
N TYR A 326 11.09 17.36 2.22
CA TYR A 326 12.32 16.84 2.81
C TYR A 326 12.10 16.19 4.19
N PHE A 327 10.94 16.44 4.80
CA PHE A 327 10.56 15.84 6.07
C PHE A 327 10.03 14.43 5.83
N ASN A 328 10.79 13.42 6.26
CA ASN A 328 10.46 12.02 6.05
C ASN A 328 10.09 11.36 7.38
N LYS A 329 8.88 10.81 7.43
CA LYS A 329 8.35 10.14 8.60
C LYS A 329 8.47 8.63 8.43
N ILE A 330 9.28 8.00 9.28
CA ILE A 330 9.60 6.57 9.19
C ILE A 330 8.51 5.75 9.89
N GLN A 331 8.06 6.16 11.08
CA GLN A 331 7.00 5.48 11.85
C GLN A 331 6.01 6.47 12.45
N CYS A 332 4.72 6.13 12.39
CA CYS A 332 3.59 7.04 12.56
C CYS A 332 2.32 6.26 12.90
N PHE A 333 1.88 6.33 14.16
CA PHE A 333 0.57 6.86 14.56
C PHE A 333 -0.70 6.84 13.70
N CYS A 334 -0.54 7.22 12.45
CA CYS A 334 -1.46 8.09 11.75
C CYS A 334 -2.04 7.34 10.60
N PHE A 335 -3.35 7.55 10.38
CA PHE A 335 -4.18 6.70 9.52
C PHE A 335 -4.36 5.27 10.02
N GLU A 336 -3.92 4.96 11.24
CA GLU A 336 -4.26 3.72 11.96
C GLU A 336 -5.31 4.02 13.04
N GLU A 337 -6.24 3.07 13.22
CA GLU A 337 -7.25 3.15 14.28
C GLU A 337 -6.59 2.83 15.62
N GLN A 338 -6.52 3.84 16.50
CA GLN A 338 -6.04 3.69 17.85
C GLN A 338 -7.23 3.51 18.79
N ILE A 339 -7.27 2.41 19.54
CA ILE A 339 -8.31 2.12 20.52
C ILE A 339 -7.73 2.41 21.91
N LEU A 340 -8.35 3.32 22.66
CA LEU A 340 -8.01 3.56 24.07
C LEU A 340 -9.19 3.16 24.96
N ASN A 341 -8.92 2.25 25.89
CA ASN A 341 -9.86 1.80 26.91
C ASN A 341 -10.12 2.89 27.95
N PRO A 342 -11.19 2.75 28.75
CA PRO A 342 -11.47 3.67 29.84
C PRO A 342 -10.29 3.88 30.79
N GLY A 343 -9.91 5.13 31.01
CA GLY A 343 -8.79 5.50 31.90
C GLY A 343 -7.39 5.19 31.35
N GLU A 344 -7.28 4.58 30.18
CA GLU A 344 -6.01 4.18 29.58
C GLU A 344 -5.21 5.40 29.09
N GLN A 345 -3.89 5.35 29.31
CA GLN A 345 -2.94 6.34 28.84
C GLN A 345 -1.80 5.63 28.09
N VAL A 346 -1.51 6.09 26.88
CA VAL A 346 -0.48 5.51 26.00
C VAL A 346 0.40 6.61 25.43
N ASP A 347 1.70 6.30 25.34
CA ASP A 347 2.68 7.15 24.67
C ASP A 347 2.90 6.66 23.24
N LEU A 348 2.65 7.56 22.29
CA LEU A 348 2.68 7.31 20.86
C LEU A 348 3.97 7.88 20.25
N PRO A 349 4.91 7.04 19.80
CA PRO A 349 6.16 7.49 19.19
C PRO A 349 5.96 8.00 17.76
N VAL A 350 6.77 8.98 17.38
CA VAL A 350 6.89 9.54 16.02
C VAL A 350 8.37 9.54 15.64
N PHE A 351 8.76 8.68 14.72
CA PHE A 351 10.13 8.57 14.25
C PHE A 351 10.27 9.22 12.88
N PHE A 352 11.20 10.17 12.74
CA PHE A 352 11.36 10.96 11.52
C PHE A 352 12.81 11.40 11.29
N TYR A 353 13.10 11.90 10.09
CA TYR A 353 14.34 12.60 9.77
C TYR A 353 14.08 13.71 8.73
N ILE A 354 15.00 14.66 8.65
CA ILE A 354 15.01 15.70 7.61
C ILE A 354 16.09 15.32 6.61
N ASP A 355 15.77 15.27 5.32
CA ASP A 355 16.75 14.92 4.28
C ASP A 355 17.89 15.97 4.22
N PRO A 356 19.18 15.57 4.12
CA PRO A 356 20.31 16.50 3.97
C PRO A 356 20.15 17.53 2.84
N ASP A 357 19.41 17.19 1.77
CA ASP A 357 19.15 18.09 0.66
C ASP A 357 18.35 19.33 1.07
N TYR A 358 17.69 19.31 2.23
CA TYR A 358 17.06 20.48 2.86
C TYR A 358 18.03 21.65 3.03
N ALA A 359 19.29 21.36 3.38
CA ALA A 359 20.31 22.37 3.57
C ALA A 359 20.76 23.01 2.25
N ASN A 360 20.61 22.30 1.12
CA ASN A 360 21.10 22.70 -0.19
C ASN A 360 20.06 23.48 -1.03
N ASP A 361 18.79 23.53 -0.60
CA ASP A 361 17.72 24.22 -1.33
C ASP A 361 17.72 25.74 -1.01
N PRO A 362 17.93 26.62 -2.01
CA PRO A 362 17.88 28.07 -1.82
C PRO A 362 16.54 28.60 -1.31
N VAL A 363 15.42 27.95 -1.65
CA VAL A 363 14.08 28.39 -1.20
C VAL A 363 13.94 28.19 0.31
N LEU A 364 14.66 27.22 0.86
CA LEU A 364 14.60 26.85 2.25
C LEU A 364 15.69 27.50 3.09
N GLU A 365 16.61 28.31 2.52
CA GLU A 365 17.79 28.86 3.22
C GLU A 365 17.48 29.51 4.58
N ASN A 366 16.36 30.25 4.68
CA ASN A 366 15.95 30.94 5.91
C ASN A 366 14.83 30.22 6.69
N LEU A 367 14.59 28.95 6.36
CA LEU A 367 13.51 28.15 6.92
C LEU A 367 14.08 27.19 7.97
N ASP A 368 14.23 27.68 9.19
CA ASP A 368 14.78 26.89 10.30
C ASP A 368 13.71 26.44 11.30
N ASN A 369 12.44 26.76 11.03
CA ASN A 369 11.31 26.42 11.89
C ASN A 369 10.30 25.56 11.14
N ILE A 370 10.04 24.37 11.66
CA ILE A 370 9.04 23.44 11.14
C ILE A 370 8.04 23.17 12.25
N LEU A 371 6.76 23.33 11.98
CA LEU A 371 5.66 22.96 12.87
C LEU A 371 5.04 21.67 12.35
N LEU A 372 5.11 20.62 13.17
CA LEU A 372 4.39 19.36 12.99
C LEU A 372 3.16 19.37 13.90
N SER A 373 1.97 19.54 13.32
CA SER A 373 0.72 19.48 14.09
C SER A 373 -0.02 18.19 13.81
N TYR A 374 -0.53 17.58 14.87
CA TYR A 374 -1.41 16.43 14.81
C TYR A 374 -2.81 16.79 15.24
N THR A 375 -3.80 16.24 14.54
CA THR A 375 -5.20 16.35 14.93
C THR A 375 -5.81 14.96 15.03
N PHE A 376 -6.39 14.64 16.19
CA PHE A 376 -7.14 13.41 16.37
C PHE A 376 -8.62 13.60 16.04
N PHE A 377 -9.23 12.58 15.45
CA PHE A 377 -10.66 12.54 15.16
C PHE A 377 -11.24 11.25 15.73
N GLU A 378 -12.42 11.35 16.33
CA GLU A 378 -13.18 10.17 16.75
C GLU A 378 -13.69 9.44 15.50
N ALA A 379 -13.25 8.20 15.33
CA ALA A 379 -13.77 7.33 14.30
C ALA A 379 -15.18 6.88 14.72
N LYS A 380 -16.20 7.30 13.98
CA LYS A 380 -17.56 6.78 14.19
C LYS A 380 -17.54 5.28 13.92
N SER A 381 -17.93 4.48 14.91
CA SER A 381 -18.14 3.04 14.75
C SER A 381 -19.11 2.80 13.58
N GLY A 382 -18.58 2.24 12.48
CA GLY A 382 -19.32 1.95 11.24
C GLY A 382 -18.95 2.81 10.02
N LEU A 383 -18.05 3.79 10.12
CA LEU A 383 -17.60 4.56 8.96
C LEU A 383 -16.39 3.88 8.28
N GLN A 384 -16.66 2.99 7.33
CA GLN A 384 -15.61 2.53 6.41
C GLN A 384 -15.15 3.71 5.56
N LEU A 385 -13.96 4.23 5.85
CA LEU A 385 -13.30 5.19 4.98
C LEU A 385 -12.91 4.48 3.68
N PRO A 386 -13.31 5.00 2.50
CA PRO A 386 -12.87 4.42 1.25
C PRO A 386 -11.35 4.50 1.17
N SER A 387 -10.70 3.35 1.00
CA SER A 387 -9.27 3.32 0.76
C SER A 387 -8.95 4.13 -0.50
N PRO A 388 -8.00 5.08 -0.46
CA PRO A 388 -7.61 5.87 -1.64
C PRO A 388 -7.01 5.01 -2.77
N PHE A 389 -6.80 3.71 -2.53
CA PHE A 389 -6.27 2.74 -3.47
C PHE A 389 -7.33 1.78 -4.04
N ASP A 390 -8.59 1.88 -3.62
CA ASP A 390 -9.67 1.03 -4.11
C ASP A 390 -10.37 1.68 -5.34
N PRO A 391 -10.25 1.10 -6.56
CA PRO A 391 -10.85 1.65 -7.77
C PRO A 391 -12.39 1.68 -7.75
N ASN A 392 -13.04 0.91 -6.87
CA ASN A 392 -14.51 0.88 -6.74
C ASN A 392 -15.06 1.94 -5.76
N SER A 393 -14.20 2.56 -4.95
CA SER A 393 -14.59 3.56 -3.95
C SER A 393 -15.36 4.76 -4.54
N SER A 394 -15.08 5.13 -5.79
CA SER A 394 -15.73 6.26 -6.45
C SER A 394 -17.21 5.98 -6.79
N GLN A 395 -17.55 4.71 -7.05
CA GLN A 395 -18.91 4.31 -7.40
C GLN A 395 -19.81 4.20 -6.16
N ASP A 396 -19.27 3.74 -5.04
CA ASP A 396 -20.00 3.63 -3.78
C ASP A 396 -20.30 5.00 -3.15
N VAL A 397 -19.40 5.98 -3.32
CA VAL A 397 -19.64 7.38 -2.91
C VAL A 397 -20.80 7.99 -3.72
N GLN A 398 -20.87 7.76 -5.04
CA GLN A 398 -21.97 8.23 -5.87
C GLN A 398 -23.31 7.54 -5.55
N ARG A 399 -23.31 6.24 -5.24
CA ARG A 399 -24.50 5.47 -4.84
C ARG A 399 -25.03 5.88 -3.46
N LYS A 400 -24.14 6.19 -2.50
CA LYS A 400 -24.52 6.69 -1.17
C LYS A 400 -25.01 8.16 -1.19
N MET A 401 -24.45 9.00 -2.06
CA MET A 401 -24.96 10.37 -2.25
C MET A 401 -26.35 10.41 -2.88
N SER A 402 -26.64 9.52 -3.83
CA SER A 402 -27.95 9.47 -4.52
C SER A 402 -29.07 8.88 -3.66
N SER A 403 -28.77 7.94 -2.76
CA SER A 403 -29.75 7.42 -1.77
C SER A 403 -30.10 8.46 -0.70
N ASN A 404 -29.11 9.16 -0.14
CA ASN A 404 -29.36 10.21 0.86
C ASN A 404 -30.17 11.40 0.33
N LEU A 405 -30.12 11.69 -0.98
CA LEU A 405 -30.93 12.72 -1.65
C LEU A 405 -32.40 12.30 -1.87
N LEU A 406 -32.68 10.99 -1.88
CA LEU A 406 -34.04 10.45 -1.98
C LEU A 406 -34.71 10.41 -0.61
N ASP A 407 -33.97 10.06 0.45
CA ASP A 407 -34.50 10.05 1.83
C ASP A 407 -34.78 11.46 2.35
N ALA A 408 -33.96 12.46 2.00
CA ALA A 408 -34.19 13.86 2.38
C ALA A 408 -35.42 14.51 1.70
N ARG A 409 -36.05 13.84 0.71
CA ARG A 409 -37.31 14.27 0.07
C ARG A 409 -38.55 13.56 0.63
N ALA A 410 -38.37 12.50 1.40
CA ALA A 410 -39.48 11.74 2.00
C ALA A 410 -39.96 12.32 3.35
N ASP A 411 -39.11 13.12 4.02
CA ASP A 411 -39.40 13.77 5.31
C ASP A 411 -39.84 15.25 5.18
N LYS A 412 -40.60 15.60 4.14
CA LYS A 412 -41.25 16.93 4.03
C LYS A 412 -42.75 16.86 3.82
#